data_AF-A0A7V5GXJ1-F1
#
_entry.id   AF-A0A7V5GXJ1-F1
#
_cell.length_a   1.000
_cell.length_b   1.000
_cell.length_c   1.000
_cell.angle_alpha   90.00
_cell.angle_beta   90.00
_cell.angle_gamma   90.00
#
_symmetry.space_group_name_H-M   'P 1'
#
loop_
_entity.id
_entity.type
_entity.pdbx_description
1 polymer ?
#
loop_
_entity_poly.entity_id
_entity_poly.type
_entity_poly.pdbx_seq_one_letter_code
_entity_poly.pdbx_strand_id
1 'polypeptide(L)'
;MIARYKLAVERAIPHVPVKNGVVEIDSIWVETSIPYSLLQEILAREDLILPENVQRINTTSRVRTGEQRGKKKRKPRRRRKNKVRD
;
A
#
# COMPACT_ATOMS: atom_id res chain seq x y z
N MET A 1 -4.32 25.03 -2.48
CA MET A 1 -4.91 23.97 -1.62
C MET A 1 -3.95 22.81 -1.40
N ILE A 2 -3.39 22.23 -2.47
CA ILE A 2 -2.41 21.11 -2.43
C ILE A 2 -1.18 21.39 -1.56
N ALA A 3 -0.66 22.62 -1.53
CA ALA A 3 0.50 22.98 -0.71
C ALA A 3 0.33 22.70 0.80
N ARG A 4 -0.90 22.81 1.34
CA ARG A 4 -1.18 22.50 2.76
C ARG A 4 -1.12 21.00 3.03
N TYR A 5 -1.64 20.20 2.08
CA TYR A 5 -1.60 18.75 2.18
C TYR A 5 -0.19 18.20 1.97
N LYS A 6 0.60 18.82 1.09
CA LYS A 6 2.03 18.54 0.94
C LYS A 6 2.76 18.69 2.28
N LEU A 7 2.61 19.83 2.94
CA LEU A 7 3.22 20.09 4.23
C LEU A 7 2.79 19.06 5.30
N ALA A 8 1.52 18.63 5.27
CA ALA A 8 1.03 17.60 6.17
C ALA A 8 1.70 16.24 5.91
N VAL A 9 1.88 15.86 4.64
CA VAL A 9 2.59 14.64 4.24
C VAL A 9 4.06 14.71 4.66
N GLU A 10 4.75 15.81 4.39
CA GLU A 10 6.17 16.01 4.78
C GLU A 10 6.38 15.92 6.29
N ARG A 11 5.45 16.46 7.08
CA ARG A 11 5.48 16.34 8.55
C ARG A 11 5.15 14.93 9.03
N ALA A 12 4.32 14.19 8.31
CA ALA A 12 3.93 12.84 8.68
C ALA A 12 5.00 11.79 8.35
N ILE A 13 5.72 11.94 7.22
CA ILE A 13 6.70 10.94 6.76
C ILE A 13 7.72 10.54 7.85
N PRO A 14 8.30 11.45 8.66
CA PRO A 14 9.21 11.09 9.76
C PRO A 14 8.58 10.23 10.85
N HIS A 15 7.26 10.32 11.05
CA HIS A 15 6.52 9.54 12.05
C HIS A 15 6.04 8.19 11.52
N VAL A 16 6.12 7.99 10.20
CA VAL A 16 5.63 6.79 9.53
C VAL A 16 6.70 5.68 9.57
N PRO A 17 6.33 4.41 9.83
CA PRO A 17 7.27 3.30 9.82
C PRO A 17 7.89 3.10 8.44
N VAL A 18 9.23 3.17 8.39
CA VAL A 18 10.03 2.92 7.19
C VAL A 18 10.54 1.49 7.19
N LYS A 19 10.37 0.78 6.08
CA LYS A 19 10.87 -0.60 5.90
C LYS A 19 11.89 -0.62 4.76
N ASN A 20 13.16 -0.83 5.08
CA ASN A 20 14.26 -0.87 4.10
C ASN A 20 14.32 0.38 3.21
N GLY A 21 14.12 1.57 3.78
CA GLY A 21 14.05 2.81 3.01
C GLY A 21 12.74 3.03 2.24
N VAL A 22 11.77 2.13 2.36
CA VAL A 22 10.47 2.22 1.67
C VAL A 22 9.36 2.55 2.67
N VAL A 23 8.55 3.56 2.34
CA VAL A 23 7.33 3.91 3.07
C VAL A 23 6.11 3.47 2.27
N GLU A 24 5.08 2.97 2.94
CA GLU A 24 3.82 2.60 2.29
C GLU A 24 2.81 3.73 2.34
N ILE A 25 2.10 3.94 1.23
CA ILE A 25 1.02 4.94 1.14
C ILE A 25 -0.07 4.71 2.18
N ASP A 26 -0.31 3.46 2.56
CA ASP A 26 -1.29 3.09 3.59
C ASP A 26 -0.90 3.66 4.96
N SER A 27 0.38 3.65 5.29
CA SER A 27 0.86 4.20 6.56
C SER A 27 0.76 5.73 6.58
N ILE A 28 1.03 6.39 5.45
CA ILE A 28 0.82 7.84 5.29
C ILE A 28 -0.66 8.18 5.41
N TRP A 29 -1.54 7.36 4.83
CA TRP A 29 -2.99 7.53 4.93
C TRP A 29 -3.48 7.41 6.38
N VAL A 30 -3.01 6.40 7.12
CA VAL A 30 -3.34 6.21 8.53
C VAL A 30 -2.91 7.42 9.37
N GLU A 31 -1.72 7.95 9.11
CA GLU A 31 -1.17 9.08 9.87
C GLU A 31 -1.88 10.42 9.55
N THR A 32 -2.14 10.67 8.26
CA THR A 32 -2.62 11.98 7.79
C THR A 32 -4.13 12.05 7.59
N SER A 33 -4.82 10.90 7.51
CA SER A 33 -6.22 10.78 7.10
C SER A 33 -6.56 11.41 5.75
N ILE A 34 -5.55 11.62 4.89
CA ILE A 34 -5.73 12.23 3.57
C ILE A 34 -6.19 11.19 2.54
N PRO A 35 -7.22 11.45 1.71
CA PRO A 35 -7.68 10.52 0.68
C PRO A 35 -6.57 10.04 -0.26
N TYR A 36 -6.60 8.76 -0.64
CA TYR A 36 -5.60 8.13 -1.53
C TYR A 36 -5.44 8.85 -2.87
N SER A 37 -6.52 9.33 -3.48
CA SER A 37 -6.46 10.09 -4.74
C SER A 37 -5.61 11.35 -4.59
N LEU A 38 -5.79 12.07 -3.48
CA LEU A 38 -5.01 13.27 -3.19
C LEU A 38 -3.55 12.93 -2.87
N LEU A 39 -3.30 11.85 -2.12
CA LEU A 39 -1.94 11.37 -1.88
C LEU A 39 -1.23 11.01 -3.18
N GLN A 40 -1.93 10.34 -4.12
CA GLN A 40 -1.38 10.03 -5.44
C GLN A 40 -1.05 11.30 -6.24
N GLU A 41 -1.92 12.29 -6.24
CA GLU A 41 -1.67 13.58 -6.90
C GLU A 41 -0.47 14.33 -6.31
N ILE A 42 -0.29 14.28 -4.99
CA ILE A 42 0.85 14.90 -4.29
C ILE A 42 2.14 14.13 -4.59
N LEU A 43 2.11 12.80 -4.49
CA LEU A 43 3.27 11.94 -4.74
C LEU A 43 3.71 11.95 -6.21
N ALA A 44 2.77 12.08 -7.15
CA ALA A 44 3.06 12.13 -8.58
C ALA A 44 3.78 13.42 -9.01
N ARG A 45 3.76 14.47 -8.20
CA ARG A 45 4.45 15.73 -8.49
C ARG A 45 5.94 15.69 -8.17
N GLU A 46 6.40 14.65 -7.48
CA GLU A 46 7.80 14.44 -7.06
C GLU A 46 8.42 15.63 -6.30
N ASP A 47 7.59 16.50 -5.72
CA ASP A 47 8.04 17.74 -5.08
C ASP A 47 8.19 17.61 -3.56
N LEU A 48 8.01 16.41 -3.00
CA LEU A 48 8.09 16.12 -1.57
C LEU A 48 9.53 16.05 -1.08
N ILE A 49 9.81 16.73 0.03
CA ILE A 49 11.07 16.57 0.75
C ILE A 49 11.00 15.28 1.57
N LEU A 50 11.73 14.26 1.12
CA LEU A 50 11.85 12.99 1.82
C LEU A 50 13.01 13.07 2.84
N PRO A 51 12.81 12.58 4.07
CA PRO A 51 13.90 12.46 5.03
C PRO A 51 14.88 11.36 4.61
N GLU A 52 16.13 11.43 5.07
CA GLU A 52 17.25 10.59 4.62
C GLU A 52 17.01 9.08 4.78
N ASN A 53 16.17 8.70 5.74
CA ASN A 53 15.77 7.32 5.97
C ASN A 53 14.77 6.79 4.92
N VAL A 54 14.18 7.64 4.07
CA VAL A 54 13.16 7.28 3.08
C VAL A 54 13.71 7.48 1.67
N GLN A 55 13.93 6.36 0.98
CA GLN A 55 14.36 6.31 -0.43
C GLN A 55 13.18 6.29 -1.39
N ARG A 56 12.05 5.66 -1.02
CA ARG A 56 10.91 5.51 -1.93
C ARG A 56 9.58 5.41 -1.18
N ILE A 57 8.51 5.91 -1.81
CA ILE A 57 7.13 5.71 -1.36
C ILE A 57 6.45 4.70 -2.28
N ASN A 58 5.92 3.64 -1.70
CA ASN A 58 5.12 2.64 -2.38
C ASN A 58 3.66 3.12 -2.46
N THR A 59 3.22 3.49 -3.66
CA THR A 59 1.87 3.96 -3.96
C THR A 59 0.85 2.84 -4.14
N THR A 60 1.28 1.57 -4.18
CA THR A 60 0.36 0.43 -4.18
C THR A 60 -0.20 0.20 -2.78
N SER A 61 -1.49 0.54 -2.59
CA SER A 61 -2.22 0.21 -1.37
C SER A 61 -2.39 -1.31 -1.24
N ARG A 62 -2.12 -1.83 -0.06
CA ARG A 62 -2.36 -3.23 0.32
C ARG A 62 -3.67 -3.40 1.09
N VAL A 63 -4.26 -2.30 1.54
CA VAL A 63 -5.61 -2.28 2.12
C VAL A 63 -6.58 -2.70 1.02
N ARG A 64 -7.15 -3.90 1.18
CA ARG A 64 -8.21 -4.39 0.31
C ARG A 64 -9.46 -3.55 0.55
N THR A 65 -9.64 -2.46 -0.20
CA THR A 65 -10.97 -1.90 -0.45
C THR A 65 -11.85 -3.07 -0.91
N GLY A 66 -12.96 -3.31 -0.21
CA GLY A 66 -13.67 -4.59 -0.14
C GLY A 66 -14.23 -5.18 -1.44
N GLU A 67 -13.89 -4.66 -2.62
CA GLU A 67 -14.41 -5.09 -3.91
C GLU A 67 -13.68 -6.30 -4.53
N GLN A 68 -12.42 -6.57 -4.17
CA GLN A 68 -11.68 -7.70 -4.77
C GLN A 68 -11.74 -8.98 -3.93
N ARG A 69 -12.94 -9.35 -3.47
CA ARG A 69 -13.24 -10.73 -3.05
C ARG A 69 -13.50 -11.61 -4.29
N GLY A 70 -12.46 -11.91 -5.05
CA GLY A 70 -12.61 -12.87 -6.13
C GLY A 70 -11.30 -13.17 -6.85
N LYS A 71 -10.98 -14.47 -6.96
CA LYS A 71 -9.89 -15.05 -7.79
C LYS A 71 -8.50 -15.17 -7.15
N LYS A 72 -8.41 -15.90 -6.04
CA LYS A 72 -7.43 -17.00 -6.00
C LYS A 72 -8.18 -18.33 -5.95
N LYS A 73 -8.48 -18.87 -7.14
CA LYS A 73 -8.99 -20.24 -7.31
C LYS A 73 -7.97 -21.20 -6.70
N ARG A 74 -8.17 -21.62 -5.45
CA ARG A 74 -7.52 -22.80 -4.89
C ARG A 74 -8.01 -23.99 -5.70
N LYS A 75 -7.21 -24.48 -6.66
CA LYS A 75 -7.51 -25.72 -7.40
C LYS A 75 -7.69 -26.85 -6.36
N PRO A 76 -8.85 -27.54 -6.31
CA PRO A 76 -8.99 -28.67 -5.41
C PRO A 76 -8.09 -29.82 -5.91
N ARG A 77 -7.17 -30.26 -5.05
CA ARG A 77 -6.38 -31.49 -5.26
C ARG A 77 -7.37 -32.67 -5.33
N ARG A 78 -7.67 -33.15 -6.53
CA ARG A 78 -8.39 -34.42 -6.74
C ARG A 78 -7.57 -35.55 -6.10
N ARG A 79 -8.02 -36.07 -4.95
CA ARG A 79 -7.55 -37.35 -4.42
C ARG A 79 -8.04 -38.45 -5.36
N ARG A 80 -7.12 -39.05 -6.14
CA ARG A 80 -7.39 -40.32 -6.83
C ARG A 80 -7.59 -41.38 -5.75
N LYS A 81 -8.82 -41.86 -5.58
CA LYS A 81 -9.11 -43.06 -4.77
C LYS A 81 -8.56 -44.26 -5.54
N ASN A 82 -7.65 -45.01 -4.91
CA ASN A 82 -7.17 -46.30 -5.42
C ASN A 82 -8.36 -47.24 -5.59
N LYS A 83 -8.49 -47.84 -6.77
CA LYS A 83 -9.43 -48.93 -7.02
C LYS A 83 -8.65 -50.23 -6.81
N VAL A 84 -8.82 -50.82 -5.63
CA VAL A 84 -8.38 -52.20 -5.34
C VAL A 84 -9.26 -53.11 -6.20
N ARG A 85 -8.64 -54.03 -6.95
CA ARG A 85 -9.34 -55.11 -7.66
C ARG A 85 -9.20 -56.36 -6.81
N ASP A 86 -10.34 -56.99 -6.51
CA ASP A 86 -10.46 -58.43 -6.23
C ASP A 86 -10.10 -59.25 -7.47
#